data_AF-A0A1A8GTF4-F1
#
_entry.id   AF-A0A1A8GTF4-F1
#
_cell.length_a   1.000
_cell.length_b   1.000
_cell.length_c   1.000
_cell.angle_alpha   90.00
_cell.angle_beta   90.00
_cell.angle_gamma   90.00
#
_symmetry.space_group_name_H-M   'P 1'
#
loop_
_entity.id
_entity.type
_entity.pdbx_description
1 polymer ?
#
loop_
_entity_poly.entity_id
_entity_poly.type
_entity_poly.pdbx_seq_one_letter_code
_entity_poly.pdbx_strand_id
1 'polypeptide(L)'
;MEAYDYPIYGTQWHPEKNAFEWSSPYNPHSPSAIRTTFYMAEFLVSEARKNFHTFESKEEENKALIYNYNPIYTGATGYFEQMYIF
;
A
#
# COMPACT_ATOMS: atom_id res chain seq x y z
N MET A 1 -8.84 12.50 6.26
CA MET A 1 -8.96 13.88 5.74
C MET A 1 -8.64 13.87 4.26
N GLU A 2 -9.22 14.79 3.51
CA GLU A 2 -8.90 14.99 2.08
C GLU A 2 -8.86 16.50 1.81
N ALA A 3 -8.04 16.92 0.86
CA ALA A 3 -7.96 18.32 0.46
C ALA A 3 -9.18 18.70 -0.39
N TYR A 4 -9.65 19.94 -0.27
CA TYR A 4 -10.84 20.41 -1.00
C TYR A 4 -10.60 20.50 -2.52
N ASP A 5 -9.45 21.04 -2.92
CA ASP A 5 -9.17 21.39 -4.32
C ASP A 5 -8.10 20.51 -4.98
N TYR A 6 -7.58 19.52 -4.26
CA TYR A 6 -6.48 18.66 -4.72
C TYR A 6 -6.76 17.20 -4.39
N PRO A 7 -6.34 16.24 -5.24
CA PRO A 7 -6.49 14.81 -4.97
C PRO A 7 -5.46 14.31 -3.95
N ILE A 8 -5.51 14.87 -2.73
CA ILE A 8 -4.62 14.55 -1.61
C ILE A 8 -5.46 13.98 -0.48
N TYR A 9 -5.12 12.76 -0.05
CA TYR A 9 -5.86 11.98 0.93
C TYR A 9 -4.95 11.58 2.09
N GLY A 10 -5.46 11.63 3.31
CA GLY A 10 -4.71 11.27 4.51
C GLY A 10 -5.56 10.48 5.50
N THR A 11 -5.01 9.35 5.96
CA THR A 11 -5.57 8.56 7.05
C THR A 11 -4.67 8.68 8.28
N GLN A 12 -5.28 8.83 9.46
CA GLN A 12 -4.54 8.73 10.72
C GLN A 12 -4.25 7.27 11.10
N TRP A 13 -4.99 6.34 10.51
CA TRP A 13 -4.94 4.89 10.73
C TRP A 13 -4.31 4.18 9.53
N HIS A 14 -3.99 2.89 9.74
CA HIS A 14 -3.28 2.03 8.81
C HIS A 14 -4.24 1.08 8.05
N PRO A 15 -4.81 1.50 6.90
CA PRO A 15 -5.74 0.66 6.14
C PRO A 15 -5.09 -0.64 5.63
N GLU A 16 -3.78 -0.66 5.39
CA GLU A 16 -3.05 -1.79 4.84
C GLU A 16 -2.94 -2.96 5.83
N LYS A 17 -2.83 -2.67 7.14
CA LYS A 17 -2.52 -3.68 8.15
C LYS A 17 -3.57 -4.77 8.27
N ASN A 18 -4.85 -4.45 8.04
CA ASN A 18 -5.95 -5.39 8.23
C ASN A 18 -5.79 -6.66 7.38
N ALA A 19 -5.30 -6.53 6.14
CA ALA A 19 -5.17 -7.65 5.20
C ALA A 19 -3.78 -8.28 5.17
N PHE A 20 -2.74 -7.53 5.57
CA PHE A 20 -1.35 -7.91 5.29
C PHE A 20 -0.48 -8.11 6.53
N GLU A 21 -0.86 -7.58 7.70
CA GLU A 21 0.01 -7.60 8.89
C GLU A 21 -0.58 -8.38 10.06
N TRP A 22 0.10 -9.44 10.50
CA TRP A 22 -0.43 -10.44 11.45
C TRP A 22 0.34 -10.49 12.77
N SER A 23 1.46 -9.79 12.86
CA SER A 23 2.34 -9.69 14.03
C SER A 23 1.70 -9.07 15.28
N SER A 24 0.57 -8.36 15.16
CA SER A 24 -0.12 -7.69 16.29
C SER A 24 -1.55 -8.20 16.48
N PRO A 25 -1.95 -8.60 17.70
CA PRO A 25 -3.30 -9.07 17.99
C PRO A 25 -4.36 -7.95 17.91
N TYR A 26 -3.95 -6.69 17.84
CA TYR A 26 -4.85 -5.53 17.77
C TYR A 26 -5.20 -5.13 16.33
N ASN A 27 -4.54 -5.72 15.33
CA ASN A 27 -4.89 -5.48 13.94
C ASN A 27 -6.26 -6.11 13.65
N PRO A 28 -7.22 -5.36 13.07
CA PRO A 28 -8.53 -5.89 12.82
C PRO A 28 -8.53 -6.78 11.56
N HIS A 29 -8.90 -8.04 11.73
CA HIS A 29 -8.97 -9.04 10.64
C HIS A 29 -10.39 -9.52 10.33
N SER A 30 -11.42 -8.78 10.78
CA SER A 30 -12.81 -9.12 10.45
C SER A 30 -13.08 -8.95 8.93
N PRO A 31 -14.06 -9.66 8.35
CA PRO A 31 -14.36 -9.53 6.92
C PRO A 31 -14.64 -8.08 6.47
N SER A 32 -15.23 -7.25 7.34
CA SER A 32 -15.42 -5.83 7.05
C SER A 32 -14.12 -5.03 7.08
N ALA A 33 -13.20 -5.32 8.02
CA ALA A 33 -11.89 -4.67 8.06
C ALA A 33 -11.05 -4.99 6.81
N ILE A 34 -11.12 -6.22 6.30
CA ILE A 34 -10.47 -6.61 5.04
C ILE A 34 -11.07 -5.84 3.86
N ARG A 35 -12.40 -5.72 3.79
CA ARG A 35 -13.07 -4.92 2.75
C ARG A 35 -12.68 -3.45 2.82
N THR A 36 -12.48 -2.89 4.02
CA THR A 36 -11.97 -1.52 4.19
C THR A 36 -10.61 -1.35 3.52
N THR A 37 -9.66 -2.26 3.71
CA THR A 37 -8.36 -2.22 3.02
C THR A 37 -8.55 -2.17 1.51
N PHE A 38 -9.38 -3.06 0.98
CA PHE A 38 -9.67 -3.15 -0.45
C PHE A 38 -10.27 -1.84 -0.99
N TYR A 39 -11.34 -1.32 -0.39
CA TYR A 39 -12.02 -0.13 -0.91
C TYR A 39 -11.17 1.14 -0.79
N MET A 40 -10.33 1.25 0.26
CA MET A 40 -9.37 2.35 0.38
C MET A 40 -8.35 2.32 -0.77
N ALA A 41 -7.82 1.14 -1.10
CA ALA A 41 -6.88 0.97 -2.21
C ALA A 41 -7.56 1.15 -3.57
N GLU A 42 -8.76 0.60 -3.77
CA GLU A 42 -9.54 0.75 -5.00
C GLU A 42 -9.77 2.23 -5.32
N PHE A 43 -10.20 3.00 -4.32
CA PHE A 43 -10.36 4.46 -4.43
C PHE A 43 -9.06 5.14 -4.85
N LEU A 44 -7.95 4.92 -4.14
CA LEU A 44 -6.67 5.58 -4.43
C LEU A 44 -6.16 5.22 -5.84
N VAL A 45 -6.28 3.96 -6.26
CA VAL A 45 -5.87 3.55 -7.61
C VAL A 45 -6.82 4.11 -8.67
N SER A 46 -8.11 4.31 -8.37
CA SER A 46 -9.03 5.01 -9.27
C SER A 46 -8.63 6.47 -9.51
N GLU A 47 -8.10 7.15 -8.48
CA GLU A 47 -7.53 8.50 -8.61
C GLU A 47 -6.26 8.49 -9.47
N ALA A 48 -5.36 7.53 -9.25
CA ALA A 48 -4.14 7.40 -10.04
C ALA A 48 -4.41 7.21 -11.55
N ARG A 49 -5.50 6.51 -11.92
CA ARG A 49 -5.90 6.31 -13.33
C ARG A 49 -6.34 7.58 -14.05
N LYS A 50 -6.61 8.68 -13.32
CA LYS A 50 -6.95 9.99 -13.92
C LYS A 50 -5.71 10.75 -14.40
N ASN A 51 -4.52 10.29 -14.02
CA ASN A 51 -3.25 10.82 -14.49
C ASN A 51 -2.72 10.00 -15.68
N PHE A 52 -2.08 10.68 -16.64
CA PHE A 52 -1.58 10.07 -17.88
C PHE A 52 -0.05 9.93 -17.93
N HIS A 53 0.63 9.95 -16.78
CA HIS A 53 2.08 9.76 -16.75
C HIS A 53 2.47 8.36 -17.22
N THR A 54 3.61 8.29 -17.90
CA THR A 54 4.21 7.05 -18.38
C THR A 54 5.73 7.15 -18.25
N PHE A 55 6.41 6.02 -18.14
CA PHE A 55 7.86 5.98 -18.31
C PHE A 55 8.24 6.27 -19.77
N GLU A 56 9.44 6.82 -19.99
CA GLU A 56 9.96 7.11 -21.34
C GLU A 56 10.18 5.83 -22.17
N SER A 57 10.47 4.71 -21.51
CA SER A 57 10.65 3.41 -22.15
C SER A 57 10.24 2.27 -21.21
N LYS A 58 9.95 1.10 -21.81
CA LYS A 58 9.65 -0.11 -21.05
C LYS A 58 10.86 -0.62 -20.25
N GLU A 59 12.07 -0.38 -20.75
CA GLU A 59 13.32 -0.75 -20.08
C GLU A 59 13.47 0.01 -18.76
N GLU A 60 13.25 1.32 -18.77
CA GLU A 60 13.33 2.15 -17.56
C GLU A 60 12.19 1.83 -16.58
N GLU A 61 10.97 1.58 -17.06
CA GLU A 61 9.88 1.07 -16.22
C GLU A 61 10.31 -0.23 -15.52
N ASN A 62 10.79 -1.22 -16.29
CA ASN A 62 11.15 -2.52 -15.76
C ASN A 62 12.23 -2.44 -14.69
N LYS A 63 13.20 -1.53 -14.79
CA LYS A 63 14.25 -1.32 -13.76
C LYS A 63 13.72 -0.64 -12.49
N ALA A 64 12.70 0.19 -12.60
CA ALA A 64 12.17 0.98 -11.48
C ALA A 64 11.13 0.22 -10.63
N LEU A 65 10.50 -0.84 -11.18
CA LEU A 65 9.46 -1.59 -10.47
C LEU A 65 9.98 -2.29 -9.21
N ILE A 66 9.10 -2.43 -8.21
CA ILE A 66 9.38 -3.11 -6.94
C ILE A 66 9.78 -4.59 -7.13
N TYR A 67 9.48 -5.18 -8.29
CA TYR A 67 9.83 -6.56 -8.65
C TYR A 67 11.34 -6.84 -8.68
N ASN A 68 12.18 -5.82 -8.77
CA ASN A 68 13.64 -5.97 -8.76
C ASN A 68 14.23 -6.11 -7.36
N TYR A 69 13.40 -6.04 -6.32
CA TYR A 69 13.84 -6.07 -4.94
C TYR A 69 13.24 -7.26 -4.21
N ASN A 70 13.97 -7.77 -3.22
CA ASN A 70 13.51 -8.86 -2.38
C ASN A 70 13.29 -8.34 -0.96
N PRO A 71 12.08 -8.48 -0.40
CA PRO A 71 11.88 -8.14 1.00
C PRO A 71 12.53 -9.19 1.90
N ILE A 72 12.86 -8.78 3.13
CA ILE A 72 13.28 -9.70 4.19
C ILE A 72 12.12 -9.95 5.16
N TYR A 73 12.07 -11.16 5.73
CA TYR A 73 11.11 -11.47 6.78
C TYR A 73 11.50 -10.75 8.09
N THR A 74 10.56 -10.00 8.65
CA THR A 74 10.75 -9.22 9.89
C THR A 74 9.67 -9.51 10.93
N GLY A 75 8.66 -10.32 10.63
CA GLY A 75 7.51 -10.56 11.51
C GLY A 75 7.83 -11.24 12.85
N ALA A 76 9.00 -11.88 13.00
CA ALA A 76 9.39 -12.52 14.26
C ALA A 76 9.65 -11.52 15.40
N THR A 77 10.06 -10.29 15.07
CA THR A 77 10.43 -9.26 16.07
C THR A 77 9.89 -7.87 15.74
N GLY A 78 9.39 -7.66 14.52
CA GLY A 78 8.91 -6.38 14.02
C GLY A 78 7.38 -6.27 13.95
N TYR A 79 6.92 -5.07 13.62
CA TYR A 79 5.50 -4.73 13.40
C TYR A 79 5.01 -4.96 11.96
N PHE A 80 5.90 -5.47 11.12
CA PHE A 80 5.65 -5.78 9.71
C PHE A 80 6.14 -7.20 9.42
N GLU A 81 5.36 -8.00 8.69
CA GLU A 81 5.74 -9.34 8.28
C GLU A 81 6.99 -9.31 7.40
N GLN A 82 7.03 -8.35 6.47
CA GLN A 82 8.09 -8.22 5.49
C GLN A 82 8.46 -6.75 5.28
N MET A 83 9.75 -6.48 5.07
CA MET A 83 10.27 -5.14 4.79
C MET A 83 11.26 -5.17 3.62
N TYR A 84 11.17 -4.19 2.73
CA TYR A 84 12.18 -3.91 1.72
C TYR A 84 13.25 -2.98 2.31
N ILE A 85 14.53 -3.30 2.12
CA ILE A 85 15.67 -2.48 2.54
C ILE A 85 16.44 -2.08 1.27
N PHE A 86 16.76 -0.80 1.14
CA PHE A 86 17.40 -0.18 -0.03
C PHE A 86 18.69 0.53 0.37
#